data_AF-A0A1G7V9N8-F1
#
_entry.id   AF-A0A1G7V9N8-F1
#
_cell.length_a   1.000
_cell.length_b   1.000
_cell.length_c   1.000
_cell.angle_alpha   90.00
_cell.angle_beta   90.00
_cell.angle_gamma   90.00
#
_symmetry.space_group_name_H-M   'P 1'
#
loop_
_entity.id
_entity.type
_entity.pdbx_description
1 polymer ?
#
loop_
_entity_poly.entity_id
_entity_poly.type
_entity_poly.pdbx_seq_one_letter_code
_entity_poly.pdbx_strand_id
1 'polypeptide(L)'
;MIVITCVTNKDHAGYAKGLAESCRYFGYQLECLEHDGTWPGHRQKDLSLCKFLQAVPSNEIVLFTDGYDTVFVTSEAEIIEKFSSRDVPVLFSAEINCFPYSAFSYLHKPCPSKFRYLNSGGFIGRAGDILDLYQRFDAIEDSHRYLVDNNLRWSNQYRWMKMFLFTEGLIGLDTNCEIFQVFGTDLSVYDKIRKAPSEQEKSMLRQNEICRILDDFVIGDRIFNKQTGSHPCHLHFASHLLKNHMFSQELAPCLPWTHSNLLSERSVPGQNA
;
A
#
# COMPACT_ATOMS: atom_id res chain seq x y z
N MET A 1 15.58 -8.63 -3.91
CA MET A 1 14.56 -7.60 -4.15
C MET A 1 14.86 -6.43 -3.25
N ILE A 2 14.77 -5.20 -3.77
CA ILE A 2 14.90 -3.98 -2.95
C ILE A 2 13.48 -3.47 -2.64
N VAL A 3 13.17 -3.30 -1.36
CA VAL A 3 11.98 -2.57 -0.92
C VAL A 3 12.33 -1.09 -0.86
N ILE A 4 11.56 -0.25 -1.53
CA ILE A 4 11.80 1.19 -1.57
C ILE A 4 10.59 1.92 -1.00
N THR A 5 10.83 2.92 -0.16
CA THR A 5 9.79 3.81 0.34
C THR A 5 10.25 5.27 0.38
N CYS A 6 9.30 6.18 0.56
CA CYS A 6 9.56 7.60 0.76
C CYS A 6 8.91 8.07 2.06
N VAL A 7 9.68 8.77 2.89
CA VAL A 7 9.19 9.37 4.14
C VAL A 7 9.79 10.76 4.34
N THR A 8 9.15 11.56 5.18
CA THR A 8 9.67 12.84 5.67
C THR A 8 10.22 12.75 7.10
N ASN A 9 9.95 11.66 7.80
CA ASN A 9 10.34 11.46 9.18
C ASN A 9 10.46 9.96 9.48
N LYS A 10 11.69 9.47 9.65
CA LYS A 10 11.97 8.07 10.02
C LYS A 10 11.57 7.73 11.46
N ASP A 11 11.34 8.70 12.33
CA ASP A 11 10.85 8.46 13.70
C ASP A 11 9.33 8.29 13.77
N HIS A 12 8.61 8.51 12.66
CA HIS A 12 7.17 8.30 12.62
C HIS A 12 6.84 6.83 12.93
N ALA A 13 6.00 6.59 13.93
CA ALA A 13 5.71 5.24 14.44
C ALA A 13 5.27 4.26 13.33
N GLY A 14 4.52 4.74 12.34
CA GLY A 14 4.10 3.93 11.21
C GLY A 14 5.25 3.40 10.35
N TYR A 15 6.32 4.20 10.16
CA TYR A 15 7.54 3.73 9.51
C TYR A 15 8.39 2.93 10.50
N ALA A 16 8.74 3.56 11.63
CA ALA A 16 9.70 3.01 12.58
C ALA A 16 9.28 1.69 13.22
N LYS A 17 7.98 1.50 13.52
CA LYS A 17 7.44 0.29 14.16
C LYS A 17 6.63 -0.59 13.21
N GLY A 18 6.24 -0.03 12.06
CA GLY A 18 5.50 -0.74 11.02
C GLY A 18 6.45 -1.24 9.95
N LEU A 19 6.60 -0.46 8.89
CA LEU A 19 7.35 -0.87 7.70
C LEU A 19 8.79 -1.30 8.02
N ALA A 20 9.57 -0.45 8.70
CA ALA A 20 10.99 -0.71 8.97
C ALA A 20 11.19 -1.96 9.85
N GLU A 21 10.41 -2.13 10.91
CA GLU A 21 10.51 -3.30 11.77
C GLU A 21 10.00 -4.58 11.10
N SER A 22 8.95 -4.50 10.28
CA SER A 22 8.51 -5.65 9.48
C SER A 22 9.58 -6.08 8.47
N CYS A 23 10.23 -5.11 7.81
CA CYS A 23 11.36 -5.36 6.93
C CYS A 23 12.52 -6.03 7.68
N ARG A 24 12.91 -5.49 8.84
CA ARG A 24 13.97 -6.06 9.69
C ARG A 24 13.63 -7.48 10.14
N TYR A 25 12.40 -7.73 10.55
CA TYR A 25 11.94 -9.03 11.05
C TYR A 25 12.03 -10.11 9.97
N PHE A 26 11.62 -9.79 8.74
CA PHE A 26 11.63 -10.74 7.62
C PHE A 26 12.90 -10.69 6.75
N GLY A 27 13.87 -9.84 7.10
CA GLY A 27 15.16 -9.75 6.41
C GLY A 27 15.14 -9.04 5.05
N TYR A 28 14.18 -8.14 4.82
CA TYR A 28 14.11 -7.36 3.58
C TYR A 28 15.23 -6.30 3.50
N GLN A 29 15.77 -6.10 2.30
CA GLN A 29 16.59 -4.92 1.99
C GLN A 29 15.68 -3.69 1.81
N LEU A 30 15.59 -2.84 2.83
CA LEU A 30 14.80 -1.61 2.81
C LEU A 30 15.67 -0.39 2.48
N GLU A 31 15.33 0.31 1.41
CA GLU A 31 15.85 1.63 1.07
C GLU A 31 14.79 2.70 1.36
N CYS A 32 15.17 3.71 2.12
CA CYS A 32 14.28 4.78 2.54
C CYS A 32 14.73 6.11 1.95
N LEU A 33 14.00 6.58 0.94
CA LEU A 33 14.21 7.87 0.29
C LEU A 33 13.62 8.97 1.18
N GLU A 34 14.47 9.50 2.06
CA GLU A 34 14.08 10.52 3.03
C GLU A 34 14.03 11.91 2.37
N HIS A 35 12.99 12.66 2.72
CA HIS A 35 12.77 14.02 2.26
C HIS A 35 12.83 15.00 3.41
N ASP A 36 13.87 15.82 3.41
CA ASP A 36 13.99 16.94 4.33
C ASP A 36 12.98 18.04 3.98
N GLY A 37 12.21 18.47 4.97
CA GLY A 37 11.34 19.66 4.86
C GLY A 37 9.94 19.38 4.28
N THR A 38 9.43 20.34 3.51
CA THR A 38 8.03 20.37 3.06
C THR A 38 7.79 19.33 1.96
N TRP A 39 6.82 18.43 2.17
CA TRP A 39 6.35 17.50 1.15
C TRP A 39 5.46 18.23 0.13
N PRO A 40 5.93 18.51 -1.10
CA PRO A 40 5.23 19.39 -2.03
C PRO A 40 3.95 18.74 -2.60
N GLY A 41 3.83 17.42 -2.50
CA GLY A 41 2.67 16.66 -2.94
C GLY A 41 3.01 15.20 -3.17
N HIS A 42 1.98 14.36 -3.31
CA HIS A 42 2.16 12.91 -3.44
C HIS A 42 3.02 12.49 -4.62
N ARG A 43 3.16 13.33 -5.65
CA ARG A 43 4.09 13.10 -6.77
C ARG A 43 5.56 13.15 -6.42
N GLN A 44 5.94 13.66 -5.26
CA GLN A 44 7.34 13.66 -4.84
C GLN A 44 7.92 12.24 -4.81
N LYS A 45 7.11 11.24 -4.40
CA LYS A 45 7.55 9.84 -4.39
C LYS A 45 7.89 9.31 -5.78
N ASP A 46 7.16 9.72 -6.81
CA ASP A 46 7.45 9.33 -8.20
C ASP A 46 8.81 9.88 -8.66
N LEU A 47 9.08 11.15 -8.35
CA LEU A 47 10.34 11.81 -8.73
C LEU A 47 11.54 11.17 -8.05
N SER A 48 11.40 10.89 -6.75
CA SER A 48 12.46 10.29 -5.93
C SER A 48 12.73 8.86 -6.34
N LEU A 49 11.68 8.06 -6.55
CA LEU A 49 11.83 6.69 -7.03
C LEU A 49 12.47 6.66 -8.41
N CYS A 50 11.97 7.46 -9.36
CA CYS A 50 12.52 7.52 -10.71
C CYS A 50 14.02 7.88 -10.69
N LYS A 51 14.42 8.87 -9.87
CA LYS A 51 15.83 9.25 -9.69
C LYS A 51 16.66 8.10 -9.11
N PHE A 52 16.16 7.42 -8.08
CA PHE A 52 16.87 6.31 -7.45
C PHE A 52 17.09 5.16 -8.43
N LEU A 53 16.05 4.79 -9.18
CA LEU A 53 16.10 3.67 -10.11
C LEU A 53 17.13 3.84 -11.24
N GLN A 54 17.54 5.07 -11.58
CA GLN A 54 18.59 5.32 -12.59
C GLN A 54 19.93 4.64 -12.26
N ALA A 55 20.20 4.37 -10.98
CA ALA A 55 21.41 3.69 -10.52
C ALA A 55 21.19 2.19 -10.19
N VAL A 56 19.96 1.70 -10.31
CA VAL A 56 19.60 0.31 -9.99
C VAL A 56 19.73 -0.55 -11.25
N PRO A 57 20.33 -1.76 -11.18
CA PRO A 57 20.38 -2.68 -12.32
C PRO A 57 18.97 -2.95 -12.88
N SER A 58 18.82 -2.89 -14.21
CA SER A 58 17.50 -2.94 -14.86
C SER A 58 16.70 -4.22 -14.56
N ASN A 59 17.38 -5.32 -14.28
CA ASN A 59 16.78 -6.62 -13.97
C ASN A 59 16.45 -6.81 -12.48
N GLU A 60 16.89 -5.91 -11.59
CA GLU A 60 16.61 -5.99 -10.14
C GLU A 60 15.11 -5.86 -9.88
N ILE A 61 14.57 -6.72 -9.03
CA ILE A 61 13.17 -6.64 -8.61
C ILE A 61 13.06 -5.59 -7.52
N VAL A 62 12.17 -4.63 -7.73
CA VAL A 62 11.88 -3.55 -6.80
C VAL A 62 10.43 -3.63 -6.38
N LEU A 63 10.18 -3.49 -5.08
CA LEU A 63 8.85 -3.28 -4.52
C LEU A 63 8.80 -1.88 -3.90
N PHE A 64 7.98 -1.00 -4.47
CA PHE A 64 7.71 0.29 -3.87
C PHE A 64 6.51 0.21 -2.92
N THR A 65 6.61 0.84 -1.75
CA THR A 65 5.47 0.96 -0.83
C THR A 65 5.43 2.29 -0.07
N ASP A 66 4.23 2.75 0.32
CA ASP A 66 4.02 3.91 1.18
C ASP A 66 4.61 3.65 2.59
N GLY A 67 5.21 4.68 3.20
CA GLY A 67 6.12 4.46 4.33
C GLY A 67 5.50 4.48 5.72
N TYR A 68 4.28 4.99 5.88
CA TYR A 68 3.69 5.29 7.20
C TYR A 68 2.53 4.41 7.61
N ASP A 69 1.96 3.66 6.68
CA ASP A 69 0.71 2.93 6.86
C ASP A 69 0.80 1.55 6.18
N THR A 70 2.00 0.97 6.17
CA THR A 70 2.25 -0.33 5.56
C THR A 70 3.12 -1.24 6.42
N VAL A 71 2.91 -2.55 6.27
CA VAL A 71 3.70 -3.60 6.92
C VAL A 71 3.81 -4.84 6.03
N PHE A 72 4.94 -5.54 6.10
CA PHE A 72 5.07 -6.90 5.57
C PHE A 72 4.66 -7.93 6.61
N VAL A 73 4.00 -9.00 6.19
CA VAL A 73 3.52 -10.09 7.06
C VAL A 73 4.03 -11.46 6.63
N THR A 74 5.02 -11.50 5.73
CA THR A 74 5.74 -12.70 5.30
C THR A 74 7.11 -12.35 4.71
N SER A 75 7.88 -13.36 4.34
CA SER A 75 9.21 -13.28 3.74
C SER A 75 9.22 -12.82 2.27
N GLU A 76 10.37 -12.30 1.83
CA GLU A 76 10.62 -11.89 0.45
C GLU A 76 10.38 -13.02 -0.57
N ALA A 77 10.73 -14.27 -0.21
CA ALA A 77 10.61 -15.41 -1.10
C ALA A 77 9.17 -15.64 -1.58
N GLU A 78 8.18 -15.50 -0.70
CA GLU A 78 6.76 -15.67 -1.04
C GLU A 78 6.27 -14.56 -1.99
N ILE A 79 6.76 -13.33 -1.82
CA ILE A 79 6.44 -12.21 -2.73
C ILE A 79 7.03 -12.46 -4.11
N ILE A 80 8.30 -12.88 -4.18
CA ILE A 80 8.97 -13.17 -5.46
C ILE A 80 8.27 -14.32 -6.18
N GLU A 81 7.89 -15.38 -5.48
CA GLU A 81 7.15 -16.52 -6.05
C GLU A 81 5.81 -16.05 -6.63
N LYS A 82 5.02 -15.31 -5.85
CA LYS A 82 3.71 -14.78 -6.27
C LYS A 82 3.81 -13.76 -7.40
N PHE A 83 4.89 -12.98 -7.47
CA PHE A 83 5.09 -12.04 -8.57
C PHE A 83 5.57 -12.76 -9.83
N SER A 84 6.44 -13.76 -9.69
CA SER A 84 6.97 -14.53 -10.84
C SER A 84 5.91 -15.35 -11.56
N SER A 85 4.79 -15.66 -10.89
CA SER A 85 3.63 -16.31 -11.51
C SER A 85 2.73 -15.34 -12.30
N ARG A 86 3.03 -14.04 -12.29
CA ARG A 86 2.27 -13.01 -13.01
C ARG A 86 2.94 -12.70 -14.34
N ASP A 87 2.14 -12.69 -15.39
CA ASP A 87 2.58 -12.31 -16.73
C ASP A 87 2.36 -10.80 -16.97
N VAL A 88 2.99 -9.97 -16.13
CA VAL A 88 2.96 -8.50 -16.26
C VAL A 88 4.32 -7.89 -15.87
N PRO A 89 4.78 -6.83 -16.57
CA PRO A 89 6.02 -6.15 -16.21
C PRO A 89 6.00 -5.51 -14.81
N VAL A 90 4.90 -4.85 -14.47
CA VAL A 90 4.70 -4.22 -13.15
C VAL A 90 3.32 -4.55 -12.61
N LEU A 91 3.27 -5.07 -11.38
CA LEU A 91 2.04 -5.41 -10.68
C LEU A 91 1.76 -4.38 -9.59
N PHE A 92 0.63 -3.69 -9.68
CA PHE A 92 0.17 -2.75 -8.66
C PHE A 92 -0.79 -3.42 -7.68
N SER A 93 -0.82 -2.90 -6.46
CA SER A 93 -1.87 -3.19 -5.50
C SER A 93 -3.24 -2.75 -6.04
N ALA A 94 -4.30 -3.44 -5.61
CA ALA A 94 -5.67 -3.13 -5.99
C ALA A 94 -6.50 -2.70 -4.77
N GLU A 95 -7.45 -1.78 -4.98
CA GLU A 95 -8.37 -1.29 -3.96
C GLU A 95 -9.84 -1.31 -4.44
N ILE A 96 -10.74 -0.99 -3.51
CA ILE A 96 -12.19 -1.01 -3.72
C ILE A 96 -12.74 0.29 -4.32
N ASN A 97 -12.00 1.40 -4.26
CA ASN A 97 -12.47 2.70 -4.72
C ASN A 97 -11.76 3.15 -6.01
N CYS A 98 -12.52 3.68 -6.97
CA CYS A 98 -11.94 4.39 -8.10
C CYS A 98 -11.65 5.84 -7.68
N PHE A 99 -10.49 6.09 -7.09
CA PHE A 99 -10.09 7.38 -6.53
C PHE A 99 -8.81 7.90 -7.20
N PRO A 100 -8.61 9.24 -7.34
CA PRO A 100 -9.52 10.34 -7.00
C PRO A 100 -10.60 10.64 -8.04
N TYR A 101 -10.52 10.04 -9.24
CA TYR A 101 -11.43 10.35 -10.34
C TYR A 101 -12.35 9.16 -10.65
N SER A 102 -13.55 9.19 -10.10
CA SER A 102 -14.50 8.06 -10.15
C SER A 102 -14.97 7.71 -11.56
N ALA A 103 -14.94 8.63 -12.51
CA ALA A 103 -15.33 8.37 -13.90
C ALA A 103 -14.39 7.38 -14.61
N PHE A 104 -13.17 7.17 -14.11
CA PHE A 104 -12.31 6.10 -14.62
C PHE A 104 -12.89 4.70 -14.41
N SER A 105 -13.84 4.53 -13.49
CA SER A 105 -14.52 3.26 -13.29
C SER A 105 -15.23 2.74 -14.55
N TYR A 106 -15.69 3.63 -15.44
CA TYR A 106 -16.31 3.27 -16.72
C TYR A 106 -15.32 2.72 -17.75
N LEU A 107 -14.02 2.94 -17.56
CA LEU A 107 -12.96 2.45 -18.44
C LEU A 107 -12.35 1.12 -17.98
N HIS A 108 -12.68 0.67 -16.76
CA HIS A 108 -12.16 -0.59 -16.23
C HIS A 108 -12.88 -1.79 -16.84
N LYS A 109 -12.10 -2.82 -17.18
CA LYS A 109 -12.65 -4.13 -17.56
C LYS A 109 -13.44 -4.73 -16.39
N PRO A 110 -14.50 -5.52 -16.66
CA PRO A 110 -15.20 -6.26 -15.61
C PRO A 110 -14.23 -7.12 -14.79
N CYS A 111 -14.39 -7.10 -13.47
CA CYS A 111 -13.58 -7.88 -12.55
C CYS A 111 -14.50 -8.51 -11.49
N PRO A 112 -14.37 -9.82 -11.20
CA PRO A 112 -15.19 -10.49 -10.17
C PRO A 112 -14.83 -10.04 -8.75
N SER A 113 -13.59 -9.61 -8.54
CA SER A 113 -13.13 -9.08 -7.25
C SER A 113 -13.60 -7.64 -7.05
N LYS A 114 -13.94 -7.28 -5.82
CA LYS A 114 -14.18 -5.89 -5.43
C LYS A 114 -12.90 -5.04 -5.47
N PHE A 115 -11.73 -5.67 -5.32
CA PHE A 115 -10.42 -5.03 -5.46
C PHE A 115 -10.06 -4.96 -6.94
N ARG A 116 -10.47 -3.89 -7.61
CA ARG A 116 -10.41 -3.80 -9.08
C ARG A 116 -9.90 -2.47 -9.61
N TYR A 117 -9.52 -1.56 -8.72
CA TYR A 117 -8.96 -0.27 -9.08
C TYR A 117 -7.52 -0.23 -8.61
N LEU A 118 -6.63 0.37 -9.40
CA LEU A 118 -5.24 0.57 -9.01
C LEU A 118 -5.15 1.31 -7.67
N ASN A 119 -4.24 0.88 -6.79
CA ASN A 119 -3.74 1.67 -5.67
C ASN A 119 -2.22 1.85 -5.82
N SER A 120 -1.77 3.10 -5.73
CA SER A 120 -0.39 3.52 -6.00
C SER A 120 0.50 3.56 -4.74
N GLY A 121 -0.01 3.07 -3.61
CA GLY A 121 0.76 2.93 -2.38
C GLY A 121 1.53 1.62 -2.29
N GLY A 122 1.40 0.72 -3.27
CA GLY A 122 2.17 -0.51 -3.35
C GLY A 122 2.24 -1.05 -4.77
N PHE A 123 3.44 -1.38 -5.26
CA PHE A 123 3.63 -2.08 -6.54
C PHE A 123 5.00 -2.77 -6.59
N ILE A 124 5.13 -3.76 -7.47
CA ILE A 124 6.34 -4.55 -7.68
C ILE A 124 6.61 -4.72 -9.17
N GLY A 125 7.89 -4.65 -9.57
CA GLY A 125 8.32 -4.83 -10.95
C GLY A 125 9.85 -4.85 -11.05
N ARG A 126 10.39 -5.07 -12.25
CA ARG A 126 11.84 -4.86 -12.45
C ARG A 126 12.13 -3.36 -12.53
N ALA A 127 13.31 -2.94 -12.06
CA ALA A 127 13.72 -1.54 -12.08
C ALA A 127 13.62 -0.91 -13.49
N GLY A 128 14.01 -1.65 -14.53
CA GLY A 128 13.89 -1.23 -15.92
C GLY A 128 12.44 -1.03 -16.36
N ASP A 129 11.55 -1.97 -16.04
CA ASP A 129 10.12 -1.89 -16.42
C ASP A 129 9.44 -0.69 -15.73
N ILE A 130 9.77 -0.42 -14.47
CA ILE A 130 9.24 0.73 -13.72
C ILE A 130 9.78 2.05 -14.32
N LEU A 131 11.07 2.12 -14.68
CA LEU A 131 11.65 3.29 -15.34
C LEU A 131 11.04 3.54 -16.72
N ASP A 132 10.82 2.49 -17.50
CA ASP A 132 10.18 2.59 -18.82
C ASP A 132 8.75 3.11 -18.70
N LEU A 133 8.00 2.68 -17.67
CA LEU A 133 6.71 3.27 -17.36
C LEU A 133 6.85 4.76 -17.04
N TYR A 134 7.82 5.16 -16.19
CA TYR A 134 8.11 6.56 -15.88
C TYR A 134 8.37 7.42 -17.13
N GLN A 135 9.13 6.91 -18.10
CA GLN A 135 9.43 7.60 -19.36
C GLN A 135 8.20 7.70 -20.28
N ARG A 136 7.36 6.68 -20.31
CA ARG A 136 6.13 6.66 -21.13
C ARG A 136 5.07 7.66 -20.63
N PHE A 137 5.09 8.04 -19.35
CA PHE A 137 4.16 9.05 -18.83
C PHE A 137 4.21 10.35 -19.60
N ASP A 138 5.40 10.85 -19.90
CA ASP A 138 5.56 12.18 -20.49
C ASP A 138 4.92 12.21 -21.89
N ALA A 139 5.01 11.12 -22.64
CA ALA A 139 4.34 10.95 -23.92
C ALA A 139 2.79 10.86 -23.80
N ILE A 140 2.28 10.21 -22.76
CA ILE A 140 0.83 10.05 -22.52
C ILE A 140 0.21 11.37 -22.03
N GLU A 141 0.89 12.11 -21.16
CA GLU A 141 0.42 13.41 -20.69
C GLU A 141 0.32 14.42 -21.82
N ASP A 142 1.24 14.39 -22.78
CA ASP A 142 1.20 15.29 -23.94
C ASP A 142 0.10 14.92 -24.95
N SER A 143 -0.14 13.63 -25.19
CA SER A 143 -1.13 13.16 -26.17
C SER A 143 -2.58 13.21 -25.67
N HIS A 144 -2.82 12.95 -24.38
CA HIS A 144 -4.17 12.90 -23.80
C HIS A 144 -4.57 14.19 -23.08
N ARG A 145 -3.99 15.34 -23.45
CA ARG A 145 -4.24 16.67 -22.86
C ARG A 145 -5.71 17.05 -22.69
N TYR A 146 -6.60 16.50 -23.50
CA TYR A 146 -8.04 16.76 -23.47
C TYR A 146 -8.85 15.87 -22.52
N LEU A 147 -8.27 14.77 -22.01
CA LEU A 147 -8.84 13.92 -20.94
C LEU A 147 -8.32 14.32 -19.55
N VAL A 148 -7.75 15.52 -19.43
CA VAL A 148 -7.06 15.98 -18.22
C VAL A 148 -7.97 16.90 -17.44
N ASP A 149 -8.43 16.43 -16.28
CA ASP A 149 -8.73 17.38 -15.21
C ASP A 149 -7.37 17.87 -14.67
N ASN A 150 -6.96 19.06 -15.10
CA ASN A 150 -5.68 19.65 -14.66
C ASN A 150 -5.63 19.85 -13.14
N ASN A 151 -6.77 19.79 -12.45
CA ASN A 151 -6.84 19.96 -11.00
C ASN A 151 -6.32 18.75 -10.22
N LEU A 152 -6.06 17.61 -10.85
CA LEU A 152 -5.58 16.38 -10.18
C LEU A 152 -4.11 16.04 -10.48
N ARG A 153 -3.36 16.93 -11.14
CA ARG A 153 -1.93 16.73 -11.46
C ARG A 153 -1.04 16.51 -10.24
N TRP A 154 -1.47 16.91 -9.06
CA TRP A 154 -0.77 16.69 -7.79
C TRP A 154 -0.85 15.24 -7.30
N SER A 155 -1.81 14.45 -7.80
CA SER A 155 -2.11 13.10 -7.34
C SER A 155 -1.32 12.07 -8.15
N ASN A 156 -0.38 11.38 -7.51
CA ASN A 156 0.31 10.26 -8.13
C ASN A 156 -0.67 9.10 -8.43
N GLN A 157 -1.68 8.89 -7.56
CA GLN A 157 -2.74 7.91 -7.73
C GLN A 157 -3.51 8.11 -9.05
N TYR A 158 -3.91 9.35 -9.34
CA TYR A 158 -4.56 9.70 -10.61
C TYR A 158 -3.64 9.41 -11.81
N ARG A 159 -2.35 9.74 -11.67
CA ARG A 159 -1.34 9.54 -12.71
C ARG A 159 -1.15 8.06 -13.05
N TRP A 160 -0.95 7.22 -12.04
CA TRP A 160 -0.79 5.78 -12.22
C TRP A 160 -2.04 5.10 -12.75
N MET A 161 -3.23 5.53 -12.29
CA MET A 161 -4.50 5.05 -12.84
C MET A 161 -4.61 5.33 -14.34
N LYS A 162 -4.19 6.52 -14.80
CA LYS A 162 -4.13 6.82 -16.24
C LYS A 162 -3.20 5.89 -16.98
N MET A 163 -1.98 5.68 -16.48
CA MET A 163 -1.06 4.74 -17.12
C MET A 163 -1.67 3.37 -17.25
N PHE A 164 -2.22 2.82 -16.16
CA PHE A 164 -2.87 1.52 -16.19
C PHE A 164 -3.97 1.43 -17.27
N LEU A 165 -4.80 2.46 -17.40
CA LEU A 165 -5.90 2.48 -18.36
C LEU A 165 -5.45 2.64 -19.81
N PHE A 166 -4.30 3.29 -20.06
CA PHE A 166 -3.85 3.65 -21.40
C PHE A 166 -2.59 2.90 -21.87
N THR A 167 -1.96 2.09 -21.01
CA THR A 167 -0.86 1.18 -21.38
C THR A 167 -1.25 -0.26 -21.14
N GLU A 168 -1.97 -0.83 -22.10
CA GLU A 168 -2.40 -2.23 -22.05
C GLU A 168 -1.19 -3.17 -21.99
N GLY A 169 -1.26 -4.17 -21.09
CA GLY A 169 -0.25 -5.22 -20.95
C GLY A 169 1.00 -4.84 -20.16
N LEU A 170 1.21 -3.57 -19.80
CA LEU A 170 2.38 -3.15 -19.01
C LEU A 170 2.14 -3.13 -17.50
N ILE A 171 0.90 -2.87 -17.08
CA ILE A 171 0.52 -2.79 -15.68
C ILE A 171 -0.57 -3.83 -15.39
N GLY A 172 -0.30 -4.72 -14.45
CA GLY A 172 -1.30 -5.60 -13.84
C GLY A 172 -1.79 -5.06 -12.50
N LEU A 173 -2.94 -5.56 -12.05
CA LEU A 173 -3.48 -5.29 -10.71
C LEU A 173 -3.56 -6.61 -9.93
N ASP A 174 -3.15 -6.58 -8.67
CA ASP A 174 -3.28 -7.72 -7.73
C ASP A 174 -4.72 -7.82 -7.20
N THR A 175 -5.66 -8.12 -8.09
CA THR A 175 -7.11 -8.12 -7.79
C THR A 175 -7.54 -9.23 -6.83
N ASN A 176 -6.70 -10.27 -6.66
CA ASN A 176 -6.90 -11.35 -5.69
C ASN A 176 -6.21 -11.07 -4.35
N CYS A 177 -5.56 -9.91 -4.17
CA CYS A 177 -4.85 -9.55 -2.95
C CYS A 177 -3.86 -10.65 -2.50
N GLU A 178 -3.10 -11.23 -3.42
CA GLU A 178 -2.15 -12.30 -3.10
C GLU A 178 -0.85 -11.74 -2.52
N ILE A 179 -0.41 -10.59 -3.02
CA ILE A 179 0.75 -9.84 -2.52
C ILE A 179 0.25 -8.69 -1.66
N PHE A 180 -0.62 -7.84 -2.18
CA PHE A 180 -1.02 -6.58 -1.56
C PHE A 180 -2.47 -6.62 -1.06
N GLN A 181 -2.66 -6.39 0.23
CA GLN A 181 -3.97 -6.09 0.82
C GLN A 181 -4.10 -4.61 1.13
N VAL A 182 -4.96 -3.91 0.40
CA VAL A 182 -5.32 -2.52 0.70
C VAL A 182 -6.57 -2.50 1.59
N PHE A 183 -6.44 -1.95 2.78
CA PHE A 183 -7.54 -1.67 3.70
C PHE A 183 -8.09 -0.27 3.41
N GLY A 184 -9.11 -0.24 2.54
CA GLY A 184 -9.85 0.97 2.18
C GLY A 184 -11.21 1.04 2.88
N THR A 185 -11.65 2.27 3.17
CA THR A 185 -13.04 2.56 3.55
C THR A 185 -13.83 2.90 2.31
N ASP A 186 -15.04 2.36 2.18
CA ASP A 186 -15.94 2.69 1.07
C ASP A 186 -16.25 4.20 1.08
N LEU A 187 -16.14 4.86 -0.08
CA LEU A 187 -16.36 6.31 -0.17
C LEU A 187 -17.73 6.76 0.33
N SER A 188 -18.76 5.92 0.19
CA SER A 188 -20.11 6.20 0.70
C SER A 188 -20.18 6.27 2.23
N VAL A 189 -19.26 5.61 2.94
CA VAL A 189 -19.20 5.63 4.41
C VAL A 189 -18.62 6.96 4.89
N TYR A 190 -17.62 7.52 4.21
CA TYR A 190 -17.12 8.85 4.55
C TYR A 190 -18.21 9.91 4.43
N ASP A 191 -19.06 9.84 3.42
CA ASP A 191 -20.19 10.76 3.26
C ASP A 191 -21.21 10.63 4.40
N LYS A 192 -21.47 9.42 4.88
CA LYS A 192 -22.33 9.17 6.06
C LYS A 192 -21.71 9.77 7.32
N ILE A 193 -20.42 9.51 7.58
CA ILE A 193 -19.70 10.06 8.74
C ILE A 193 -19.71 11.58 8.70
N ARG A 194 -19.45 12.19 7.54
CA ARG A 194 -19.42 13.66 7.40
C ARG A 194 -20.78 14.31 7.70
N LYS A 195 -21.88 13.64 7.33
CA LYS A 195 -23.25 14.15 7.50
C LYS A 195 -23.86 13.82 8.87
N ALA A 196 -23.23 12.94 9.65
CA ALA A 196 -23.77 12.52 10.94
C ALA A 196 -23.88 13.70 11.93
N PRO A 197 -25.02 13.85 12.63
CA PRO A 197 -25.35 15.02 13.46
C PRO A 197 -24.53 15.13 14.77
N SER A 198 -23.86 14.05 15.21
CA SER A 198 -23.12 14.05 16.47
C SER A 198 -21.80 13.29 16.37
N GLU A 199 -20.82 13.62 17.23
CA GLU A 199 -19.58 12.84 17.34
C GLU A 199 -19.81 11.41 17.82
N GLN A 200 -20.85 11.17 18.62
CA GLN A 200 -21.24 9.83 19.05
C GLN A 200 -21.64 8.96 17.84
N GLU A 201 -22.47 9.51 16.94
CA GLU A 201 -22.89 8.80 15.74
C GLU A 201 -21.74 8.62 14.75
N LYS A 202 -20.86 9.63 14.60
CA LYS A 202 -19.62 9.48 13.81
C LYS A 202 -18.74 8.37 14.35
N SER A 203 -18.55 8.29 15.66
CA SER A 203 -17.74 7.25 16.30
C SER A 203 -18.33 5.86 16.04
N MET A 204 -19.65 5.72 16.20
CA MET A 204 -20.37 4.47 15.89
C MET A 204 -20.21 4.06 14.42
N LEU A 205 -20.36 4.99 13.47
CA LEU A 205 -20.17 4.71 12.05
C LEU A 205 -18.74 4.29 11.72
N ARG A 206 -17.72 4.91 12.33
CA ARG A 206 -16.32 4.50 12.17
C ARG A 206 -16.11 3.08 12.68
N GLN A 207 -16.58 2.78 13.89
CA GLN A 207 -16.43 1.46 14.49
C GLN A 207 -17.13 0.37 13.67
N ASN A 208 -18.35 0.64 13.20
CA ASN A 208 -19.09 -0.28 12.35
C ASN A 208 -18.35 -0.57 11.04
N GLU A 209 -17.73 0.44 10.43
CA GLU A 209 -16.94 0.24 9.22
C GLU A 209 -15.66 -0.57 9.49
N ILE A 210 -14.96 -0.31 10.60
CA ILE A 210 -13.81 -1.10 11.00
C ILE A 210 -14.21 -2.57 11.19
N CYS A 211 -15.27 -2.84 11.95
CA CYS A 211 -15.77 -4.21 12.14
C CYS A 211 -16.13 -4.87 10.81
N ARG A 212 -16.87 -4.17 9.94
CA ARG A 212 -17.23 -4.68 8.61
C ARG A 212 -16.01 -5.02 7.75
N ILE A 213 -14.94 -4.22 7.83
CA ILE A 213 -13.70 -4.48 7.10
C ILE A 213 -12.99 -5.70 7.69
N LEU A 214 -12.82 -5.76 9.01
CA LEU A 214 -12.15 -6.89 9.67
C LEU A 214 -12.93 -8.20 9.50
N ASP A 215 -14.26 -8.13 9.35
CA ASP A 215 -15.12 -9.27 9.01
C ASP A 215 -14.82 -9.87 7.64
N ASP A 216 -14.03 -9.23 6.76
CA ASP A 216 -13.56 -9.86 5.53
C ASP A 216 -12.38 -10.83 5.76
N PHE A 217 -11.82 -10.88 6.97
CA PHE A 217 -10.58 -11.58 7.25
C PHE A 217 -10.71 -12.64 8.35
N VAL A 218 -9.77 -13.59 8.33
CA VAL A 218 -9.39 -14.40 9.50
C VAL A 218 -7.99 -13.96 9.88
N ILE A 219 -7.81 -13.54 11.13
CA ILE A 219 -6.53 -13.02 11.63
C ILE A 219 -5.96 -14.02 12.64
N GLY A 220 -4.84 -14.64 12.27
CA GLY A 220 -3.97 -15.41 13.16
C GLY A 220 -2.52 -15.00 12.91
N ASP A 221 -1.59 -15.95 12.96
CA ASP A 221 -0.17 -15.70 12.63
C ASP A 221 0.01 -15.15 11.20
N ARG A 222 -0.90 -15.53 10.31
CA ARG A 222 -1.09 -14.95 8.98
C ARG A 222 -2.53 -14.46 8.87
N ILE A 223 -2.71 -13.37 8.13
CA ILE A 223 -4.05 -12.91 7.75
C ILE A 223 -4.52 -13.68 6.52
N PHE A 224 -5.81 -14.02 6.48
CA PHE A 224 -6.49 -14.65 5.36
C PHE A 224 -7.66 -13.79 4.90
N ASN A 225 -7.68 -13.43 3.62
CA ASN A 225 -8.76 -12.68 3.01
C ASN A 225 -9.85 -13.66 2.53
N LYS A 226 -11.02 -13.65 3.18
CA LYS A 226 -12.14 -14.54 2.84
C LYS A 226 -12.80 -14.20 1.49
N GLN A 227 -12.64 -12.97 1.03
CA GLN A 227 -13.24 -12.50 -0.23
C GLN A 227 -12.48 -13.00 -1.45
N THR A 228 -11.16 -13.12 -1.33
CA THR A 228 -10.27 -13.55 -2.44
C THR A 228 -9.69 -14.95 -2.23
N GLY A 229 -9.80 -15.50 -1.03
CA GLY A 229 -9.20 -16.79 -0.68
C GLY A 229 -7.68 -16.74 -0.58
N SER A 230 -7.09 -15.57 -0.30
CA SER A 230 -5.64 -15.36 -0.33
C SER A 230 -5.04 -15.10 1.06
N HIS A 231 -3.74 -15.36 1.18
CA HIS A 231 -2.90 -14.88 2.27
C HIS A 231 -2.00 -13.74 1.79
N PRO A 232 -2.36 -12.47 1.99
CA PRO A 232 -1.55 -11.35 1.50
C PRO A 232 -0.17 -11.30 2.18
N CYS A 233 0.79 -10.71 1.47
CA CYS A 233 2.17 -10.55 1.95
C CYS A 233 2.44 -9.19 2.56
N HIS A 234 1.71 -8.18 2.10
CA HIS A 234 1.89 -6.78 2.40
C HIS A 234 0.54 -6.13 2.71
N LEU A 235 0.43 -5.45 3.84
CA LEU A 235 -0.78 -4.80 4.31
C LEU A 235 -0.64 -3.28 4.18
N HIS A 236 -1.62 -2.62 3.59
CA HIS A 236 -1.64 -1.18 3.39
C HIS A 236 -2.91 -0.56 3.97
N PHE A 237 -2.78 0.26 5.00
CA PHE A 237 -3.87 0.94 5.72
C PHE A 237 -4.19 2.30 5.10
N ALA A 238 -4.56 2.31 3.82
CA ALA A 238 -4.75 3.52 3.02
C ALA A 238 -5.83 4.48 3.54
N SER A 239 -6.81 3.97 4.29
CA SER A 239 -7.91 4.78 4.86
C SER A 239 -7.51 5.49 6.15
N HIS A 240 -7.85 6.77 6.29
CA HIS A 240 -7.72 7.52 7.55
C HIS A 240 -8.40 6.85 8.76
N LEU A 241 -9.44 6.04 8.55
CA LEU A 241 -10.09 5.30 9.64
C LEU A 241 -9.20 4.16 10.15
N LEU A 242 -8.43 3.54 9.27
CA LEU A 242 -7.68 2.32 9.55
C LEU A 242 -6.20 2.56 9.83
N LYS A 243 -5.66 3.74 9.51
CA LYS A 243 -4.27 4.11 9.85
C LYS A 243 -3.96 3.91 11.33
N ASN A 244 -4.90 4.26 12.21
CA ASN A 244 -4.75 4.10 13.65
C ASN A 244 -4.99 2.64 14.12
N HIS A 245 -5.53 1.78 13.26
CA HIS A 245 -5.76 0.37 13.55
C HIS A 245 -4.61 -0.54 13.14
N MET A 246 -3.60 -0.06 12.41
CA MET A 246 -2.45 -0.87 12.00
C MET A 246 -1.77 -1.61 13.15
N PHE A 247 -1.75 -1.03 14.36
CA PHE A 247 -1.18 -1.63 15.57
C PHE A 247 -2.25 -2.04 16.60
N SER A 248 -3.47 -2.34 16.16
CA SER A 248 -4.55 -2.75 17.07
C SER A 248 -4.37 -4.17 17.59
N GLN A 249 -5.06 -4.51 18.69
CA GLN A 249 -4.96 -5.85 19.30
C GLN A 249 -5.47 -6.95 18.36
N GLU A 250 -6.45 -6.63 17.51
CA GLU A 250 -7.02 -7.55 16.53
C GLU A 250 -6.01 -7.98 15.47
N LEU A 251 -5.12 -7.07 15.04
CA LEU A 251 -4.09 -7.35 14.04
C LEU A 251 -2.78 -7.84 14.66
N ALA A 252 -2.60 -7.67 15.96
CA ALA A 252 -1.39 -8.06 16.66
C ALA A 252 -0.95 -9.52 16.39
N PRO A 253 -1.84 -10.53 16.25
CA PRO A 253 -1.43 -11.90 15.93
C PRO A 253 -0.61 -12.03 14.64
N CYS A 254 -0.86 -11.21 13.62
CA CYS A 254 -0.11 -11.26 12.35
C CYS A 254 1.09 -10.29 12.32
N LEU A 255 1.41 -9.63 13.43
CA LEU A 255 2.48 -8.64 13.57
C LEU A 255 3.46 -9.03 14.69
N PRO A 256 4.20 -10.15 14.57
CA PRO A 256 4.98 -10.72 15.67
C PRO A 256 6.02 -9.76 16.28
N TRP A 257 6.57 -8.82 15.51
CA TRP A 257 7.55 -7.84 16.01
C TRP A 257 6.96 -6.79 16.95
N THR A 258 5.64 -6.57 16.95
CA THR A 258 5.01 -5.57 17.84
C THR A 258 4.90 -6.05 19.29
N HIS A 259 5.05 -7.36 19.53
CA HIS A 259 4.99 -7.97 20.87
C HIS A 259 6.33 -8.01 21.60
N SER A 260 7.42 -7.76 20.88
CA SER A 260 8.81 -7.93 21.36
C SER A 260 9.16 -7.08 22.60
N ASN A 261 8.39 -6.03 22.89
CA ASN A 261 8.60 -5.16 24.05
C ASN A 261 7.89 -5.61 25.34
N LEU A 262 7.07 -6.68 25.30
CA LEU A 262 6.40 -7.21 26.50
C LEU A 262 7.20 -8.31 27.20
N LEU A 263 8.27 -8.81 26.57
CA LEU A 263 9.12 -9.87 27.13
C LEU A 263 10.44 -9.37 27.73
N SER A 264 10.80 -8.09 27.54
CA SER A 264 11.98 -7.48 28.17
C SER A 264 11.74 -6.95 29.59
N GLU A 265 10.51 -6.96 30.10
CA GLU A 265 10.17 -6.50 31.46
C GLU A 265 9.69 -7.62 32.41
N ARG A 266 9.76 -8.89 32.01
CA ARG A 266 9.49 -10.02 32.92
C ARG A 266 10.79 -10.61 33.47
N SER A 267 11.19 -10.06 34.61
CA SER A 267 11.92 -10.72 35.72
C SER A 267 13.29 -11.37 35.42
N VAL A 268 14.35 -10.72 35.92
CA VAL A 268 15.42 -11.44 36.63
C VAL A 268 15.02 -11.49 38.11
N PRO A 269 14.57 -12.64 38.66
CA PRO A 269 14.41 -12.80 40.09
C PRO A 269 15.76 -13.22 40.71
N GLY A 270 16.29 -12.35 41.58
CA GLY A 270 17.09 -12.75 42.74
C GLY A 270 18.58 -13.03 42.51
N GLN A 271 19.42 -12.07 42.94
CA GLN A 271 20.64 -12.38 43.68
C GLN A 271 20.75 -11.42 44.86
N ASN A 272 20.15 -11.83 45.99
CA ASN A 272 20.61 -11.44 47.31
C ASN A 272 21.43 -12.62 47.84
N ALA A 273 22.75 -12.42 47.93
CA ALA A 273 23.65 -13.05 48.90
C ALA A 273 24.88 -12.15 49.04
#